data_AF-X6DUS5-F1
#
_entry.id   AF-X6DUS5-F1
#
_cell.length_a   1.000
_cell.length_b   1.000
_cell.length_c   1.000
_cell.angle_alpha   90.00
_cell.angle_beta   90.00
_cell.angle_gamma   90.00
#
_symmetry.space_group_name_H-M   'P 1'
#
loop_
_entity.id
_entity.type
_entity.pdbx_description
1 polymer ?
#
loop_
_entity_poly.entity_id
_entity_poly.type
_entity_poly.pdbx_seq_one_letter_code
_entity_poly.pdbx_strand_id
1 'polypeptide(L)'
;MASLISRIFIGMVFLATATGAARADFSDGKMPDGTYHCEVYLLGMFLSLGDITIKGNVYTGPVTFGTAQQGYNYQMDANGVITWLGPLGGYTTGGNALSMTQATLDGQDPPSFDIIMKQPDGAFTASTCTKN
;
A
#
# COMPACT_ATOMS: atom_id res chain seq x y z
N MET A 1 -6.26 53.82 43.08
CA MET A 1 -5.30 52.71 43.27
C MET A 1 -6.02 51.43 42.93
N ALA A 2 -5.57 50.80 41.84
CA ALA A 2 -6.14 49.61 41.27
C ALA A 2 -5.90 48.40 42.20
N SER A 3 -6.93 47.59 42.40
CA SER A 3 -6.73 46.17 42.69
C SER A 3 -7.64 45.39 41.76
N LEU A 4 -7.14 45.28 40.53
CA LEU A 4 -7.47 44.22 39.59
C LEU A 4 -7.15 42.90 40.31
N ILE A 5 -8.08 42.43 41.14
CA ILE A 5 -8.10 41.05 41.62
C ILE A 5 -8.50 40.23 40.40
N SER A 6 -7.46 39.96 39.64
CA SER A 6 -7.28 39.02 38.55
C SER A 6 -8.15 37.78 38.76
N ARG A 7 -9.39 37.84 38.25
CA ARG A 7 -10.28 36.69 38.07
C ARG A 7 -9.85 35.90 36.83
N ILE A 8 -8.56 35.64 36.69
CA ILE A 8 -7.98 34.83 35.61
C ILE A 8 -7.88 33.40 36.13
N PHE A 9 -9.00 32.71 36.23
CA PHE A 9 -9.02 31.24 36.32
C PHE A 9 -10.30 30.69 35.68
N ILE A 10 -10.70 31.28 34.54
CA ILE A 10 -11.75 30.70 33.69
C ILE A 10 -11.06 29.84 32.64
N GLY A 11 -11.14 28.53 32.85
CA GLY A 11 -11.39 27.59 31.76
C GLY A 11 -10.20 27.20 30.89
N MET A 12 -9.11 26.74 31.49
CA MET A 12 -8.12 25.93 30.79
C MET A 12 -8.67 24.50 30.59
N VAL A 13 -9.67 24.33 29.74
CA VAL A 13 -10.13 23.00 29.28
C VAL A 13 -10.68 23.15 27.88
N PHE A 14 -9.85 22.97 26.86
CA PHE A 14 -10.25 22.42 25.56
C PHE A 14 -8.99 22.10 24.73
N LEU A 15 -8.24 21.08 25.17
CA LEU A 15 -7.46 20.27 24.24
C LEU A 15 -8.28 19.00 23.99
N ALA A 16 -9.32 19.13 23.15
CA ALA A 16 -9.88 17.97 22.49
C ALA A 16 -8.78 17.45 21.56
N THR A 17 -8.13 16.38 21.99
CA THR A 17 -7.19 15.59 21.21
C THR A 17 -7.93 15.07 19.98
N ALA A 18 -7.83 15.82 18.87
CA ALA A 18 -8.11 15.29 17.55
C ALA A 18 -7.01 14.27 17.22
N THR A 19 -7.08 13.09 17.85
CA THR A 19 -6.41 11.88 17.38
C THR A 19 -7.22 11.35 16.21
N GLY A 20 -7.26 12.11 15.12
CA GLY A 20 -7.59 11.60 13.81
C GLY A 20 -6.43 10.73 13.34
N ALA A 21 -6.20 9.61 14.01
CA ALA A 21 -5.21 8.63 13.59
C ALA A 21 -5.82 7.79 12.46
N ALA A 22 -5.97 8.39 11.28
CA ALA A 22 -5.89 7.63 10.04
C ALA A 22 -4.40 7.41 9.76
N ARG A 23 -3.72 6.71 10.68
CA ARG A 23 -2.42 6.10 10.38
C ARG A 23 -2.79 4.86 9.57
N ALA A 24 -2.36 4.79 8.32
CA ALA A 24 -2.38 3.52 7.60
C ALA A 24 -1.33 2.63 8.29
N ASP A 25 -1.76 1.98 9.37
CA ASP A 25 -1.01 0.94 10.06
C ASP A 25 -1.50 -0.40 9.48
N PHE A 26 -0.67 -1.44 9.55
CA PHE A 26 -1.01 -2.78 9.06
C PHE A 26 -2.12 -3.44 9.90
N SER A 27 -2.59 -2.80 10.97
CA SER A 27 -3.56 -3.33 11.93
C SER A 27 -4.94 -3.62 11.33
N ASP A 28 -5.33 -2.98 10.23
CA ASP A 28 -6.54 -3.34 9.47
C ASP A 28 -6.36 -4.63 8.63
N GLY A 29 -5.13 -5.13 8.50
CA GLY A 29 -4.79 -6.36 7.77
C GLY A 29 -5.09 -6.30 6.28
N LYS A 30 -5.19 -5.08 5.71
CA LYS A 30 -5.53 -4.83 4.31
C LYS A 30 -4.82 -3.58 3.78
N MET A 31 -4.44 -3.63 2.51
CA MET A 31 -4.15 -2.42 1.75
C MET A 31 -5.39 -1.52 1.64
N PRO A 32 -5.23 -0.18 1.69
CA PRO A 32 -6.30 0.75 1.36
C PRO A 32 -6.89 0.49 -0.03
N ASP A 33 -8.21 0.60 -0.17
CA ASP A 33 -8.87 0.49 -1.48
C ASP A 33 -8.29 1.54 -2.45
N GLY A 34 -8.05 1.13 -3.69
CA GLY A 34 -7.48 2.01 -4.71
C GLY A 34 -6.83 1.27 -5.86
N THR A 35 -6.39 2.06 -6.85
CA THR A 35 -5.60 1.57 -7.98
C THR A 35 -4.14 1.90 -7.72
N TYR A 36 -3.29 0.89 -7.83
CA TYR A 36 -1.86 0.96 -7.59
C TYR A 36 -1.12 0.80 -8.92
N HIS A 37 -0.39 1.84 -9.32
CA HIS A 37 0.45 1.79 -10.51
C HIS A 37 1.77 1.11 -10.19
N CYS A 38 2.06 0.01 -10.87
CA CYS A 38 3.27 -0.77 -10.65
C CYS A 38 4.36 -0.41 -11.65
N GLU A 39 5.54 -0.08 -11.14
CA GLU A 39 6.70 0.24 -11.95
C GLU A 39 7.92 -0.57 -11.50
N VAL A 40 8.80 -0.88 -12.45
CA VAL A 40 10.12 -1.46 -12.18
C VAL A 40 11.18 -0.51 -12.70
N TYR A 41 12.23 -0.29 -11.90
CA TYR A 41 13.39 0.48 -12.35
C TYR A 41 14.42 -0.46 -13.00
N LEU A 42 14.59 -0.33 -14.31
CA LEU A 42 15.53 -1.13 -15.10
C LEU A 42 16.32 -0.24 -16.04
N LEU A 43 17.64 -0.40 -16.04
CA LEU A 43 18.57 0.24 -16.99
C LEU A 43 18.43 1.78 -17.06
N GLY A 44 18.14 2.44 -15.93
CA GLY A 44 18.01 3.89 -15.88
C GLY A 44 16.63 4.44 -16.20
N MET A 45 15.61 3.57 -16.36
CA MET A 45 14.24 3.97 -16.68
C MET A 45 13.23 3.24 -15.80
N PHE A 46 12.11 3.90 -15.51
CA PHE A 46 10.93 3.26 -14.94
C PHE A 46 10.09 2.67 -16.06
N LEU A 47 9.79 1.37 -15.95
CA LEU A 47 8.91 0.66 -16.87
C LEU A 47 7.60 0.36 -16.14
N SER A 48 6.49 0.76 -16.76
CA SER A 48 5.15 0.41 -16.28
C SER A 48 4.89 -1.08 -16.46
N LEU A 49 4.47 -1.71 -15.36
CA LEU A 49 4.02 -3.09 -15.29
C LEU A 49 2.49 -3.20 -15.22
N GLY A 50 1.80 -2.06 -15.33
CA GLY A 50 0.35 -1.96 -15.27
C GLY A 50 -0.19 -1.70 -13.86
N ASP A 51 -1.52 -1.76 -13.76
CA ASP A 51 -2.23 -1.36 -12.53
C ASP A 51 -2.81 -2.57 -11.78
N ILE A 52 -2.67 -2.57 -10.46
CA ILE A 52 -3.36 -3.49 -9.54
C ILE A 52 -4.44 -2.70 -8.81
N THR A 53 -5.69 -3.13 -8.90
CA THR A 53 -6.79 -2.52 -8.12
C THR A 53 -7.07 -3.37 -6.90
N ILE A 54 -7.13 -2.73 -5.73
CA ILE A 54 -7.50 -3.31 -4.45
C ILE A 54 -8.89 -2.82 -4.05
N LYS A 55 -9.75 -3.76 -3.66
CA LYS A 55 -11.07 -3.48 -3.08
C LYS A 55 -11.38 -4.49 -1.97
N GLY A 56 -11.28 -4.06 -0.72
CA GLY A 56 -11.39 -4.91 0.46
C GLY A 56 -10.28 -5.96 0.47
N ASN A 57 -10.64 -7.25 0.36
CA ASN A 57 -9.67 -8.36 0.29
C ASN A 57 -9.50 -8.90 -1.12
N VAL A 58 -10.04 -8.21 -2.12
CA VAL A 58 -10.01 -8.64 -3.51
C VAL A 58 -9.06 -7.74 -4.28
N TYR A 59 -8.25 -8.34 -5.14
CA TYR A 59 -7.42 -7.63 -6.11
C TYR A 59 -7.78 -8.03 -7.54
N THR A 60 -7.52 -7.13 -8.48
CA THR A 60 -7.56 -7.38 -9.93
C THR A 60 -6.30 -6.82 -10.58
N GLY A 61 -5.82 -7.46 -11.64
CA GLY A 61 -4.60 -7.07 -12.35
C GLY A 61 -3.38 -7.92 -11.97
N PRO A 62 -2.15 -7.47 -12.29
CA PRO A 62 -1.82 -6.22 -12.97
C PRO A 62 -2.37 -6.14 -14.40
N VAL A 63 -2.90 -4.98 -14.81
CA VAL A 63 -3.41 -4.72 -16.17
C VAL A 63 -2.48 -3.75 -16.89
N THR A 64 -1.82 -4.21 -17.95
CA THR A 64 -1.06 -3.34 -18.86
C THR A 64 -1.91 -2.81 -20.00
N PHE A 65 -2.86 -3.62 -20.49
CA PHE A 65 -3.81 -3.26 -21.55
C PHE A 65 -5.16 -3.94 -21.30
N GLY A 66 -6.27 -3.23 -21.56
CA GLY A 66 -7.62 -3.78 -21.43
C GLY A 66 -8.19 -3.70 -20.00
N THR A 67 -9.01 -4.67 -19.61
CA THR A 67 -9.60 -4.76 -18.25
C THR A 67 -9.35 -6.13 -17.66
N ALA A 68 -8.95 -6.20 -16.39
CA ALA A 68 -8.95 -7.46 -15.65
C ALA A 68 -10.39 -7.84 -15.33
N GLN A 69 -10.85 -8.99 -15.84
CA GLN A 69 -12.22 -9.44 -15.63
C GLN A 69 -12.41 -10.29 -14.37
N GLN A 70 -11.32 -10.85 -13.82
CA GLN A 70 -11.37 -11.74 -12.67
C GLN A 70 -10.66 -11.11 -11.47
N GLY A 71 -11.37 -11.08 -10.35
CA GLY A 71 -10.82 -10.74 -9.05
C GLY A 71 -10.40 -11.98 -8.28
N TYR A 72 -9.33 -11.85 -7.50
CA TYR A 72 -8.80 -12.88 -6.63
C TYR A 72 -8.66 -12.34 -5.21
N ASN A 73 -8.69 -13.22 -4.22
CA ASN A 73 -8.46 -12.80 -2.85
C ASN A 73 -6.96 -12.58 -2.59
N TYR A 74 -6.65 -11.70 -1.65
CA TYR A 74 -5.34 -11.63 -1.02
C TYR A 74 -5.50 -11.55 0.50
N GLN A 75 -4.41 -11.80 1.21
CA GLN A 75 -4.30 -11.61 2.65
C GLN A 75 -3.09 -10.74 2.93
N MET A 76 -3.14 -9.95 3.99
CA MET A 76 -1.99 -9.23 4.50
C MET A 76 -1.84 -9.55 5.98
N ASP A 77 -0.63 -9.90 6.40
CA ASP A 77 -0.35 -10.14 7.81
C ASP A 77 -0.13 -8.83 8.57
N ALA A 78 0.04 -8.93 9.89
CA ALA A 78 0.27 -7.77 10.77
C ALA A 78 1.62 -7.07 10.52
N ASN A 79 2.51 -7.67 9.71
CA ASN A 79 3.79 -7.06 9.31
C ASN A 79 3.69 -6.41 7.93
N GLY A 80 2.52 -6.45 7.27
CA GLY A 80 2.33 -5.95 5.92
C GLY A 80 2.74 -6.91 4.81
N VAL A 81 3.07 -8.18 5.13
CA VAL A 81 3.39 -9.17 4.09
C VAL A 81 2.10 -9.56 3.37
N ILE A 82 2.07 -9.35 2.05
CA ILE A 82 0.91 -9.64 1.21
C ILE A 82 1.06 -11.04 0.59
N THR A 83 0.04 -11.87 0.79
CA THR A 83 -0.12 -13.17 0.14
C THR A 83 -1.25 -13.10 -0.88
N TRP A 84 -0.92 -13.31 -2.16
CA TRP A 84 -1.89 -13.35 -3.25
C TRP A 84 -2.46 -14.75 -3.39
N LEU A 85 -3.80 -14.89 -3.31
CA LEU A 85 -4.50 -16.18 -3.40
C LEU A 85 -5.00 -16.48 -4.82
N GLY A 86 -4.27 -15.97 -5.81
CA GLY A 86 -4.53 -16.12 -7.23
C GLY A 86 -3.27 -15.78 -8.04
N PRO A 87 -3.35 -15.90 -9.37
CA PRO A 87 -2.29 -15.45 -10.25
C PRO A 87 -2.12 -13.92 -10.15
N LEU A 88 -0.88 -13.46 -10.13
CA LEU A 88 -0.53 -12.04 -10.15
C LEU A 88 0.06 -11.66 -11.52
N GLY A 89 -0.69 -11.97 -12.58
CA GLY A 89 -0.32 -11.64 -13.97
C GLY A 89 1.15 -11.92 -14.29
N GLY A 90 1.83 -10.95 -14.91
CA GLY A 90 3.23 -11.02 -15.34
C GLY A 90 4.24 -11.44 -14.26
N TYR A 91 3.90 -11.29 -12.97
CA TYR A 91 4.77 -11.71 -11.87
C TYR A 91 4.77 -13.23 -11.62
N THR A 92 3.77 -13.94 -12.15
CA THR A 92 3.57 -15.40 -11.94
C THR A 92 3.44 -16.19 -13.25
N THR A 93 3.75 -15.57 -14.40
CA THR A 93 3.74 -16.23 -15.71
C THR A 93 5.16 -16.45 -16.23
N GLY A 94 5.32 -17.28 -17.27
CA GLY A 94 6.62 -17.49 -17.92
C GLY A 94 7.70 -18.16 -17.05
N GLY A 95 7.31 -18.80 -15.95
CA GLY A 95 8.22 -19.39 -14.97
C GLY A 95 8.69 -18.42 -13.88
N ASN A 96 8.17 -17.19 -13.87
CA ASN A 96 8.36 -16.26 -12.77
C ASN A 96 7.66 -16.77 -11.50
N ALA A 97 8.24 -16.47 -10.35
CA ALA A 97 7.65 -16.75 -9.04
C ALA A 97 7.73 -15.51 -8.14
N LEU A 98 6.73 -15.35 -7.28
CA LEU A 98 6.79 -14.35 -6.22
C LEU A 98 7.73 -14.83 -5.12
N SER A 99 8.72 -14.01 -4.78
CA SER A 99 9.56 -14.23 -3.62
C SER A 99 8.96 -13.57 -2.38
N MET A 100 8.48 -12.34 -2.50
CA MET A 100 7.89 -11.59 -1.41
C MET A 100 7.01 -10.46 -1.96
N THR A 101 5.98 -10.09 -1.23
CA THR A 101 5.28 -8.81 -1.41
C THR A 101 5.10 -8.16 -0.06
N GLN A 102 5.48 -6.89 0.05
CA GLN A 102 5.51 -6.17 1.32
C GLN A 102 4.86 -4.81 1.16
N ALA A 103 3.86 -4.52 1.99
CA ALA A 103 3.22 -3.22 2.06
C ALA A 103 4.08 -2.20 2.79
N THR A 104 3.98 -0.94 2.35
CA THR A 104 4.60 0.24 2.95
C THR A 104 3.49 1.28 3.17
N LEU A 105 2.93 1.26 4.38
CA LEU A 105 1.79 2.10 4.78
C LEU A 105 2.20 3.19 5.79
N ASP A 106 3.09 2.86 6.72
CA ASP A 106 3.53 3.80 7.76
C ASP A 106 4.48 4.87 7.21
N GLY A 107 4.06 6.13 7.32
CA GLY A 107 4.88 7.29 6.95
C GLY A 107 4.98 7.56 5.45
N GLN A 108 4.25 6.80 4.62
CA GLN A 108 4.21 6.99 3.18
C GLN A 108 2.83 7.44 2.70
N ASP A 109 2.81 8.57 2.00
CA ASP A 109 1.64 9.11 1.32
C ASP A 109 2.06 9.51 -0.10
N PRO A 110 1.63 8.78 -1.15
CA PRO A 110 0.63 7.71 -1.13
C PRO A 110 1.14 6.34 -0.61
N PRO A 111 0.25 5.46 -0.11
CA PRO A 111 0.61 4.10 0.30
C PRO A 111 1.12 3.28 -0.90
N SER A 112 2.07 2.38 -0.67
CA SER A 112 2.60 1.48 -1.70
C SER A 112 2.80 0.06 -1.18
N PHE A 113 3.19 -0.83 -2.08
CA PHE A 113 3.79 -2.11 -1.74
C PHE A 113 4.83 -2.48 -2.79
N ASP A 114 5.85 -3.23 -2.36
CA ASP A 114 6.90 -3.75 -3.24
C ASP A 114 6.65 -5.23 -3.54
N ILE A 115 6.85 -5.62 -4.80
CA ILE A 115 6.83 -7.01 -5.24
C ILE A 115 8.26 -7.42 -5.61
N ILE A 116 8.77 -8.43 -4.93
CA ILE A 116 10.03 -9.09 -5.26
C ILE A 116 9.70 -10.36 -6.04
N MET A 117 10.07 -10.38 -7.31
CA MET A 117 9.87 -11.50 -8.22
C MET A 117 11.20 -12.20 -8.47
N LYS A 118 11.18 -13.53 -8.45
CA LYS A 118 12.27 -14.39 -8.91
C LYS A 118 11.98 -14.87 -10.34
N GLN A 119 12.94 -14.68 -11.22
CA GLN A 119 12.89 -15.09 -12.62
C GLN A 119 13.35 -16.56 -12.80
N PRO A 120 13.04 -17.20 -13.95
CA PRO A 120 13.45 -18.57 -14.24
C PRO A 120 14.96 -18.80 -14.19
N ASP A 121 15.74 -17.78 -14.53
CA ASP A 121 17.21 -17.79 -14.49
C ASP A 121 17.78 -17.61 -13.07
N GLY A 122 16.91 -17.40 -12.09
CA GLY A 122 17.28 -17.19 -10.69
C GLY A 122 17.51 -15.73 -10.30
N ALA A 123 17.44 -14.78 -11.23
CA ALA A 123 17.57 -13.36 -10.93
C ALA A 123 16.35 -12.84 -10.15
N PHE A 124 16.55 -11.76 -9.39
CA PHE A 124 15.48 -11.08 -8.67
C PHE A 124 15.24 -9.69 -9.24
N THR A 125 13.98 -9.30 -9.32
CA THR A 125 13.55 -7.94 -9.66
C THR A 125 12.59 -7.42 -8.62
N ALA A 126 12.73 -6.13 -8.31
CA ALA A 126 11.85 -5.41 -7.40
C ALA A 126 11.04 -4.38 -8.19
N SER A 127 9.73 -4.39 -8.02
CA SER A 127 8.83 -3.38 -8.54
C SER A 127 8.03 -2.76 -7.41
N THR A 128 7.75 -1.47 -7.51
CA THR A 128 6.95 -0.73 -6.53
C THR A 128 5.59 -0.42 -7.14
N CYS A 129 4.52 -0.72 -6.41
CA CYS A 129 3.16 -0.40 -6.77
C CYS A 129 2.65 0.70 -5.85
N THR A 130 2.44 1.89 -6.40
CA THR A 130 2.08 3.10 -5.66
C THR A 130 0.64 3.49 -5.93
N LYS A 131 -0.14 3.82 -4.90
CA LYS A 131 -1.53 4.24 -5.07
C LYS A 131 -1.61 5.57 -5.84
N ASN A 132 -2.46 5.61 -6.86
CA ASN A 132 -2.80 6.82 -7.62
C ASN A 132 -3.75 7.75 -6.86
#